data_AF-A0A4R9LYJ7-F1
#
_entry.id   AF-A0A4R9LYJ7-F1
#
_cell.length_a   1.000
_cell.length_b   1.000
_cell.length_c   1.000
_cell.angle_alpha   90.00
_cell.angle_beta   90.00
_cell.angle_gamma   90.00
#
_symmetry.space_group_name_H-M   'P 1'
#
loop_
_entity.id
_entity.type
_entity.pdbx_description
1 polymer ?
#
loop_
_entity_poly.entity_id
_entity_poly.type
_entity_poly.pdbx_seq_one_letter_code
_entity_poly.pdbx_strand_id
1 'polypeptide(L)'
;MLEELEKAPEIYRPTNYWYLHQKVFLNELSKTGLFDFRRRKYSILETFGATDYDFKNGAIDVRANKYFNNRYVRSLPFWAKFIEFINRKLNLAFPIIPAYNIDYSQLKVILWERVDLLAKKIKAKPLASFSSSLIGNPEDVISVDGKNYTLTVLYYYLRYLFCQKNIDLSKVKVIAELGSGAGKQVEVLKKLYPDMIFLLFDIPPQLYVSQTYLSTLFPNDVVPFQDTLSMDNIDLAKKGKIYFFGNWKFPILKNHKIDLFWNAASFQEMEPDVVSNYLSIVNMSAKTVFLQQRMEGKETASKKGEHGVLKATTLEDYKENLSNFKLVQIEDSLTAFGTLKGYSDSFWKRK
;
A
#
# COMPACT_ATOMS: atom_id res chain seq x y z
N MET A 1 -16.91 12.21 5.63
CA MET A 1 -16.12 11.73 4.48
C MET A 1 -16.99 11.14 3.37
N LEU A 2 -17.84 10.13 3.63
CA LEU A 2 -18.68 9.51 2.58
C LEU A 2 -19.67 10.50 1.94
N GLU A 3 -20.35 11.31 2.76
CA GLU A 3 -21.25 12.36 2.25
C GLU A 3 -20.52 13.37 1.34
N GLU A 4 -19.26 13.66 1.64
CA GLU A 4 -18.42 14.54 0.82
C GLU A 4 -18.01 13.88 -0.50
N LEU A 5 -17.72 12.57 -0.49
CA LEU A 5 -17.48 11.79 -1.70
C LEU A 5 -18.71 11.74 -2.60
N GLU A 6 -19.92 11.63 -2.03
CA GLU A 6 -21.17 11.61 -2.80
C GLU A 6 -21.45 12.93 -3.52
N LYS A 7 -20.99 14.06 -2.95
CA LYS A 7 -21.04 15.39 -3.59
C LYS A 7 -19.96 15.58 -4.64
N ALA A 8 -18.90 14.78 -4.62
CA ALA A 8 -17.78 14.90 -5.56
C ALA A 8 -18.20 14.62 -7.00
N PRO A 9 -17.51 15.21 -8.00
CA PRO A 9 -17.71 14.88 -9.41
C PRO A 9 -17.48 13.39 -9.67
N GLU A 10 -18.24 12.80 -10.62
CA GLU A 10 -18.22 11.36 -10.90
C GLU A 10 -16.81 10.83 -11.24
N ILE A 11 -15.99 11.63 -11.94
CA ILE A 11 -14.61 11.28 -12.30
C ILE A 11 -13.68 11.04 -11.09
N TYR A 12 -14.07 11.51 -9.90
CA TYR A 12 -13.37 11.26 -8.63
C TYR A 12 -14.08 10.24 -7.74
N ARG A 13 -15.20 9.66 -8.16
CA ARG A 13 -15.86 8.60 -7.39
C ARG A 13 -15.16 7.27 -7.64
N PRO A 14 -15.27 6.30 -6.71
CA PRO A 14 -14.70 4.97 -6.90
C PRO A 14 -15.22 4.32 -8.17
N THR A 15 -14.29 3.73 -8.92
CA THR A 15 -14.54 2.92 -10.11
C THR A 15 -15.22 1.59 -9.76
N ASN A 16 -15.59 0.80 -10.77
CA ASN A 16 -16.31 -0.47 -10.56
C ASN A 16 -15.62 -1.38 -9.52
N TYR A 17 -14.29 -1.46 -9.56
CA TYR A 17 -13.52 -2.25 -8.61
C TYR A 17 -13.75 -1.79 -7.16
N TRP A 18 -13.45 -0.53 -6.83
CA TRP A 18 -13.55 -0.05 -5.45
C TRP A 18 -14.98 0.20 -4.98
N TYR A 19 -15.90 0.51 -5.89
CA TYR A 19 -17.32 0.65 -5.58
C TYR A 19 -17.89 -0.63 -4.93
N LEU A 20 -17.53 -1.81 -5.44
CA LEU A 20 -17.96 -3.09 -4.89
C LEU A 20 -17.34 -3.38 -3.51
N HIS A 21 -16.08 -3.02 -3.32
CA HIS A 21 -15.37 -3.25 -2.06
C HIS A 21 -15.82 -2.28 -0.96
N GLN A 22 -16.29 -1.08 -1.30
CA GLN A 22 -16.67 -0.05 -0.33
C GLN A 22 -17.70 -0.54 0.69
N LYS A 23 -18.76 -1.23 0.27
CA LYS A 23 -19.81 -1.71 1.20
C LYS A 23 -19.27 -2.76 2.18
N VAL A 24 -18.43 -3.67 1.70
CA VAL A 24 -17.80 -4.70 2.53
C VAL A 24 -16.89 -4.04 3.56
N PHE A 25 -16.08 -3.08 3.10
CA PHE A 25 -15.16 -2.30 3.91
C PHE A 25 -15.88 -1.56 5.04
N LEU A 26 -16.91 -0.78 4.71
CA LEU A 26 -17.66 0.00 5.70
C LEU A 26 -18.32 -0.87 6.76
N ASN A 27 -18.89 -2.01 6.35
CA ASN A 27 -19.50 -2.96 7.28
C ASN A 27 -18.46 -3.64 8.20
N GLU A 28 -17.24 -3.90 7.72
CA GLU A 28 -16.19 -4.45 8.57
C GLU A 28 -15.69 -3.41 9.58
N LEU A 29 -15.39 -2.18 9.12
CA LEU A 29 -14.92 -1.10 9.99
C LEU A 29 -15.95 -0.73 11.07
N SER A 30 -17.23 -0.66 10.73
CA SER A 30 -18.28 -0.32 11.70
C SER A 30 -18.46 -1.39 12.78
N LYS A 31 -18.23 -2.67 12.44
CA LYS A 31 -18.39 -3.79 13.38
C LYS A 31 -17.16 -4.03 14.25
N THR A 32 -15.97 -3.90 13.67
CA THR A 32 -14.72 -4.37 14.28
C THR A 32 -13.70 -3.25 14.54
N GLY A 33 -13.94 -2.03 14.04
CA GLY A 33 -13.01 -0.91 14.16
C GLY A 33 -11.64 -1.24 13.55
N LEU A 34 -10.56 -0.80 14.21
CA LEU A 34 -9.16 -1.06 13.80
C LEU A 34 -8.33 -1.83 14.86
N PHE A 35 -8.98 -2.41 15.87
CA PHE A 35 -8.29 -3.29 16.81
C PHE A 35 -7.71 -4.52 16.08
N ASP A 36 -6.42 -4.82 16.27
CA ASP A 36 -5.73 -5.95 15.64
C ASP A 36 -5.75 -5.96 14.09
N PHE A 37 -5.98 -4.82 13.45
CA PHE A 37 -6.25 -4.75 12.01
C PHE A 37 -5.16 -5.38 11.14
N ARG A 38 -3.90 -5.45 11.60
CA ARG A 38 -2.79 -6.01 10.84
C ARG A 38 -2.70 -7.54 10.90
N ARG A 39 -3.43 -8.20 11.80
CA ARG A 39 -3.51 -9.68 11.90
C ARG A 39 -4.86 -10.27 11.50
N ARG A 40 -5.79 -9.45 11.02
CA ARG A 40 -7.18 -9.88 10.75
C ARG A 40 -7.32 -10.70 9.47
N LYS A 41 -7.31 -12.03 9.60
CA LYS A 41 -7.49 -12.96 8.48
C LYS A 41 -8.86 -12.85 7.81
N TYR A 42 -8.87 -12.99 6.48
CA TYR A 42 -10.05 -12.90 5.60
C TYR A 42 -10.74 -11.54 5.66
N SER A 43 -9.94 -10.50 5.85
CA SER A 43 -10.39 -9.12 5.95
C SER A 43 -10.29 -8.42 4.61
N ILE A 44 -11.19 -7.47 4.38
CA ILE A 44 -11.07 -6.51 3.27
C ILE A 44 -9.77 -5.68 3.35
N LEU A 45 -9.18 -5.58 4.55
CA LEU A 45 -7.94 -4.88 4.81
C LEU A 45 -6.74 -5.48 4.06
N GLU A 46 -6.83 -6.76 3.68
CA GLU A 46 -5.82 -7.43 2.86
C GLU A 46 -5.69 -6.81 1.47
N THR A 47 -6.80 -6.34 0.88
CA THR A 47 -6.84 -5.94 -0.53
C THR A 47 -6.07 -4.65 -0.82
N PHE A 48 -5.69 -3.89 0.21
CA PHE A 48 -4.88 -2.68 0.09
C PHE A 48 -3.62 -2.70 0.98
N GLY A 49 -3.18 -3.91 1.40
CA GLY A 49 -1.90 -4.10 2.09
C GLY A 49 -1.88 -3.64 3.55
N ALA A 50 -3.04 -3.52 4.21
CA ALA A 50 -3.08 -3.14 5.62
C ALA A 50 -2.66 -4.26 6.56
N THR A 51 -2.79 -5.52 6.16
CA THR A 51 -2.44 -6.69 6.98
C THR A 51 -0.97 -7.10 6.83
N ASP A 52 -0.41 -7.74 7.86
CA ASP A 52 0.93 -8.31 7.89
C ASP A 52 0.86 -9.72 8.49
N TYR A 53 0.61 -10.69 7.60
CA TYR A 53 0.55 -12.09 8.00
C TYR A 53 1.91 -12.72 7.97
N ASP A 54 2.11 -13.65 8.90
CA ASP A 54 3.23 -14.55 8.79
C ASP A 54 3.06 -15.46 7.56
N PHE A 55 4.15 -15.73 6.86
CA PHE A 55 4.12 -16.60 5.70
C PHE A 55 4.00 -18.05 6.16
N LYS A 56 2.99 -18.74 5.66
CA LYS A 56 2.85 -20.19 5.88
C LYS A 56 3.78 -20.87 4.90
N ASN A 57 4.94 -21.32 5.37
CA ASN A 57 5.99 -21.99 4.58
C ASN A 57 5.52 -23.36 4.05
N GLY A 58 4.51 -23.37 3.19
CA GLY A 58 3.83 -24.57 2.73
C GLY A 58 2.96 -25.26 3.78
N ALA A 59 2.89 -24.73 5.01
CA ALA A 59 2.13 -25.36 6.10
C ALA A 59 0.71 -25.66 5.63
N ILE A 60 0.26 -26.89 5.88
CA ILE A 60 -1.03 -27.37 5.43
C ILE A 60 -2.09 -26.52 6.09
N ASP A 61 -2.79 -25.73 5.28
CA ASP A 61 -3.96 -24.98 5.69
C ASP A 61 -5.15 -25.42 4.83
N VAL A 62 -6.01 -26.26 5.39
CA VAL A 62 -7.20 -26.72 4.67
C VAL A 62 -8.14 -25.56 4.34
N ARG A 63 -8.04 -24.40 5.01
CA ARG A 63 -8.80 -23.19 4.65
C ARG A 63 -8.36 -22.58 3.32
N ALA A 64 -7.19 -22.94 2.80
CA ALA A 64 -6.80 -22.54 1.45
C ALA A 64 -7.75 -23.12 0.40
N ASN A 65 -8.44 -24.23 0.70
CA ASN A 65 -9.42 -24.82 -0.17
C ASN A 65 -10.82 -24.20 0.03
N LYS A 66 -11.45 -23.78 -1.07
CA LYS A 66 -12.78 -23.14 -1.11
C LYS A 66 -13.89 -23.93 -0.41
N TYR A 67 -13.80 -25.27 -0.36
CA TYR A 67 -14.81 -26.11 0.28
C TYR A 67 -14.78 -25.99 1.81
N PHE A 68 -13.61 -25.78 2.40
CA PHE A 68 -13.45 -25.58 3.84
C PHE A 68 -13.53 -24.11 4.25
N ASN A 69 -13.66 -23.20 3.27
CA ASN A 69 -13.56 -21.77 3.46
C ASN A 69 -14.63 -20.98 2.69
N ASN A 70 -15.90 -21.33 2.88
CA ASN A 70 -17.04 -20.63 2.31
C ASN A 70 -17.99 -20.10 3.41
N ARG A 71 -18.95 -19.25 3.00
CA ARG A 71 -19.89 -18.58 3.91
C ARG A 71 -20.69 -19.56 4.78
N TYR A 72 -21.04 -20.74 4.27
CA TYR A 72 -21.86 -21.71 4.97
C TYR A 72 -21.05 -22.39 6.08
N VAL A 73 -19.89 -22.95 5.73
CA VAL A 73 -19.05 -23.64 6.71
C VAL A 73 -18.49 -22.67 7.77
N ARG A 74 -18.17 -21.42 7.40
CA ARG A 74 -17.75 -20.38 8.36
C ARG A 74 -18.83 -20.00 9.36
N SER A 75 -20.11 -20.21 9.02
CA SER A 75 -21.23 -19.92 9.93
C SER A 75 -21.46 -21.03 10.95
N LEU A 76 -20.87 -22.21 10.76
CA LEU A 76 -21.03 -23.33 11.69
C LEU A 76 -20.33 -23.03 13.03
N PRO A 77 -20.99 -23.28 14.17
CA PRO A 77 -20.38 -23.17 15.48
C PRO A 77 -19.09 -23.98 15.56
N PHE A 78 -18.05 -23.40 16.16
CA PHE A 78 -16.74 -24.03 16.38
C PHE A 78 -15.97 -24.45 15.12
N TRP A 79 -16.43 -24.16 13.91
CA TRP A 79 -15.74 -24.53 12.66
C TRP A 79 -14.29 -24.01 12.62
N ALA A 80 -14.08 -22.77 13.06
CA ALA A 80 -12.74 -22.20 13.15
C ALA A 80 -11.80 -23.06 14.03
N LYS A 81 -12.27 -23.48 15.21
CA LYS A 81 -11.53 -24.35 16.14
C LYS A 81 -11.30 -25.75 15.57
N PHE A 82 -12.31 -26.33 14.91
CA PHE A 82 -12.19 -27.61 14.24
C PHE A 82 -11.11 -27.58 13.15
N ILE A 83 -11.13 -26.56 12.30
CA ILE A 83 -10.14 -26.42 11.24
C ILE A 83 -8.74 -26.17 11.80
N GLU A 84 -8.62 -25.39 12.87
CA GLU A 84 -7.34 -25.19 13.56
C GLU A 84 -6.81 -26.52 14.13
N PHE A 85 -7.69 -27.35 14.71
CA PHE A 85 -7.34 -28.68 15.18
C PHE A 85 -6.84 -29.58 14.04
N ILE A 86 -7.55 -29.62 12.91
CA ILE A 86 -7.16 -30.42 11.73
C ILE A 86 -5.83 -29.93 11.16
N ASN A 87 -5.67 -28.63 10.93
CA ASN A 87 -4.41 -28.05 10.47
C ASN A 87 -3.25 -28.41 11.41
N ARG A 88 -3.45 -28.30 12.72
CA ARG A 88 -2.42 -28.68 13.69
C ARG A 88 -2.05 -30.16 13.57
N LYS A 89 -3.03 -31.06 13.46
CA LYS A 89 -2.77 -32.50 13.30
C LYS A 89 -2.05 -32.81 11.99
N LEU A 90 -2.44 -32.18 10.89
CA LEU A 90 -1.80 -32.37 9.58
C LEU A 90 -0.36 -31.85 9.57
N ASN A 91 -0.11 -30.67 10.11
CA ASN A 91 1.26 -30.12 10.17
C ASN A 91 2.16 -30.87 11.16
N LEU A 92 1.60 -31.55 12.18
CA LEU A 92 2.35 -32.47 13.03
C LEU A 92 2.69 -33.78 12.31
N ALA A 93 1.76 -34.32 11.50
CA ALA A 93 1.97 -35.56 10.75
C ALA A 93 2.88 -35.36 9.53
N PHE A 94 2.83 -34.18 8.91
CA PHE A 94 3.61 -33.79 7.74
C PHE A 94 4.38 -32.50 8.05
N PRO A 95 5.39 -32.57 8.95
CA PRO A 95 6.18 -31.40 9.27
C PRO A 95 6.96 -30.96 8.04
N ILE A 96 6.89 -29.66 7.76
CA ILE A 96 7.71 -29.07 6.70
C ILE A 96 9.06 -28.77 7.31
N ILE A 97 10.08 -29.46 6.80
CA ILE A 97 11.46 -29.25 7.16
C ILE A 97 12.03 -28.25 6.14
N PRO A 98 12.32 -27.01 6.53
CA PRO A 98 12.93 -26.04 5.63
C PRO A 98 14.29 -26.54 5.17
N ALA A 99 14.69 -26.17 3.95
CA ALA A 99 16.03 -26.46 3.47
C ALA A 99 17.08 -25.92 4.46
N TYR A 100 18.17 -26.67 4.62
CA TYR A 100 19.29 -26.31 5.51
C TYR A 100 18.94 -26.19 7.02
N ASN A 101 17.79 -26.73 7.46
CA ASN A 101 17.33 -26.66 8.87
C ASN A 101 17.23 -25.23 9.43
N ILE A 102 17.04 -24.23 8.55
CA ILE A 102 16.83 -22.84 8.94
C ILE A 102 15.44 -22.72 9.56
N ASP A 103 15.35 -22.21 10.78
CA ASP A 103 14.05 -21.94 11.41
C ASP A 103 13.39 -20.66 10.85
N TYR A 104 12.11 -20.45 11.17
CA TYR A 104 11.34 -19.33 10.62
C TYR A 104 11.85 -17.95 11.04
N SER A 105 12.34 -17.83 12.28
CA SER A 105 12.89 -16.58 12.79
C SER A 105 14.19 -16.26 12.07
N GLN A 106 15.05 -17.27 11.85
CA GLN A 106 16.27 -17.14 11.08
C GLN A 106 15.99 -16.75 9.63
N LEU A 107 15.00 -17.37 8.97
CA LEU A 107 14.62 -17.00 7.60
C LEU A 107 14.19 -15.53 7.50
N LYS A 108 13.38 -15.04 8.46
CA LYS A 108 13.00 -13.62 8.51
C LYS A 108 14.21 -12.69 8.67
N VAL A 109 15.18 -13.07 9.49
CA VAL A 109 16.43 -12.31 9.65
C VAL A 109 17.25 -12.31 8.34
N ILE A 110 17.37 -13.45 7.66
CA ILE A 110 18.04 -13.52 6.35
C ILE A 110 17.35 -12.62 5.32
N LEU A 111 16.02 -12.57 5.30
CA LEU A 111 15.25 -11.69 4.43
C LEU A 111 15.50 -10.21 4.76
N TRP A 112 15.61 -9.86 6.04
CA TRP A 112 16.00 -8.53 6.50
C TRP A 112 17.42 -8.18 6.03
N GLU A 113 18.39 -9.08 6.23
CA GLU A 113 19.80 -8.89 5.83
C GLU A 113 19.93 -8.70 4.32
N ARG A 114 19.21 -9.49 3.52
CA ARG A 114 19.15 -9.33 2.07
C ARG A 114 18.74 -7.91 1.69
N VAL A 115 17.70 -7.37 2.32
CA VAL A 115 17.20 -6.02 2.03
C VAL A 115 18.20 -4.95 2.50
N ASP A 116 18.85 -5.14 3.65
CA ASP A 116 19.89 -4.24 4.14
C ASP A 116 21.13 -4.21 3.22
N LEU A 117 21.54 -5.37 2.68
CA LEU A 117 22.61 -5.46 1.68
C LEU A 117 22.27 -4.70 0.39
N LEU A 118 21.01 -4.78 -0.07
CA LEU A 118 20.55 -3.98 -1.21
C LEU A 118 20.60 -2.48 -0.92
N ALA A 119 20.29 -2.05 0.30
CA ALA A 119 20.41 -0.66 0.73
C ALA A 119 21.87 -0.18 0.71
N LYS A 120 22.78 -0.98 1.29
CA LYS A 120 24.23 -0.71 1.31
C LYS A 120 24.80 -0.60 -0.09
N LYS A 121 24.40 -1.47 -1.01
CA LYS A 121 24.85 -1.46 -2.42
C LYS A 121 24.61 -0.12 -3.10
N ILE A 122 23.49 0.54 -2.80
CA ILE A 122 23.14 1.83 -3.41
C ILE A 122 23.42 3.04 -2.49
N LYS A 123 24.11 2.83 -1.36
CA LYS A 123 24.40 3.86 -0.34
C LYS A 123 23.14 4.58 0.16
N ALA A 124 22.02 3.86 0.24
CA ALA A 124 20.78 4.38 0.83
C ALA A 124 20.92 4.53 2.35
N LYS A 125 20.06 5.36 2.97
CA LYS A 125 19.92 5.36 4.44
C LYS A 125 19.66 3.94 4.94
N PRO A 126 20.39 3.41 5.94
CA PRO A 126 20.30 1.99 6.33
C PRO A 126 18.93 1.58 6.84
N LEU A 127 18.57 0.31 6.68
CA LEU A 127 17.32 -0.24 7.22
C LEU A 127 17.30 -0.15 8.76
N ALA A 128 18.47 -0.37 9.37
CA ALA A 128 18.71 -0.19 10.80
C ALA A 128 18.52 1.25 11.31
N SER A 129 18.26 2.26 10.45
CA SER A 129 18.04 3.64 10.92
C SER A 129 16.67 3.87 11.56
N PHE A 130 15.71 2.96 11.38
CA PHE A 130 14.38 3.07 11.96
C PHE A 130 13.85 1.72 12.46
N SER A 131 12.77 1.75 13.25
CA SER A 131 12.00 0.57 13.65
C SER A 131 10.60 0.69 13.08
N SER A 132 10.03 -0.39 12.55
CA SER A 132 8.60 -0.50 12.23
C SER A 132 7.75 -0.33 13.48
N SER A 133 6.56 0.25 13.30
CA SER A 133 5.50 0.24 14.30
C SER A 133 4.93 -1.17 14.49
N LEU A 134 4.45 -1.44 15.71
CA LEU A 134 3.64 -2.62 16.06
C LEU A 134 2.15 -2.29 16.23
N ILE A 135 1.74 -1.02 16.00
CA ILE A 135 0.32 -0.61 16.01
C ILE A 135 -0.45 -1.52 15.06
N GLY A 136 -1.58 -2.06 15.52
CA GLY A 136 -2.40 -2.99 14.76
C GLY A 136 -2.00 -4.46 14.90
N ASN A 137 -0.99 -4.77 15.71
CA ASN A 137 -0.55 -6.13 16.08
C ASN A 137 -0.21 -7.03 14.86
N PRO A 138 0.83 -6.69 14.07
CA PRO A 138 1.28 -7.56 12.97
C PRO A 138 1.64 -8.98 13.44
N GLU A 139 1.54 -9.99 12.56
CA GLU A 139 1.93 -11.38 12.87
C GLU A 139 3.40 -11.67 12.48
N ASP A 140 3.91 -11.04 11.43
CA ASP A 140 5.20 -11.33 10.78
C ASP A 140 6.39 -10.53 11.35
N VAL A 141 6.37 -10.24 12.66
CA VAL A 141 7.40 -9.41 13.29
C VAL A 141 8.78 -10.06 13.20
N ILE A 142 9.77 -9.23 12.85
CA ILE A 142 11.20 -9.56 12.79
C ILE A 142 11.91 -8.66 13.81
N SER A 143 12.65 -9.25 14.75
CA SER A 143 13.43 -8.50 15.74
C SER A 143 14.92 -8.58 15.42
N VAL A 144 15.55 -7.44 15.11
CA VAL A 144 16.99 -7.33 14.84
C VAL A 144 17.53 -6.14 15.64
N ASP A 145 18.55 -6.38 16.47
CA ASP A 145 19.21 -5.35 17.31
C ASP A 145 18.25 -4.49 18.12
N GLY A 146 17.23 -5.11 18.74
CA GLY A 146 16.22 -4.41 19.54
C GLY A 146 15.22 -3.57 18.73
N LYS A 147 15.27 -3.62 17.39
CA LYS A 147 14.30 -2.97 16.49
C LYS A 147 13.37 -4.00 15.87
N ASN A 148 12.15 -3.56 15.61
CA ASN A 148 11.12 -4.39 15.01
C ASN A 148 10.96 -4.05 13.53
N TYR A 149 10.69 -5.07 12.71
CA TYR A 149 10.36 -4.95 11.30
C TYR A 149 9.22 -5.90 10.97
N THR A 150 8.61 -5.74 9.80
CA THR A 150 7.67 -6.70 9.20
C THR A 150 8.08 -6.96 7.76
N LEU A 151 7.65 -8.07 7.16
CA LEU A 151 7.92 -8.35 5.76
C LEU A 151 7.30 -7.29 4.86
N THR A 152 6.13 -6.76 5.25
CA THR A 152 5.52 -5.65 4.52
C THR A 152 6.35 -4.37 4.62
N VAL A 153 6.96 -4.06 5.77
CA VAL A 153 7.90 -2.92 5.86
C VAL A 153 9.13 -3.12 5.00
N LEU A 154 9.68 -4.34 4.94
CA LEU A 154 10.76 -4.66 4.00
C LEU A 154 10.34 -4.42 2.54
N TYR A 155 9.10 -4.77 2.19
CA TYR A 155 8.52 -4.51 0.87
C TYR A 155 8.40 -3.00 0.55
N TYR A 156 7.86 -2.19 1.46
CA TYR A 156 7.80 -0.73 1.26
C TYR A 156 9.18 -0.07 1.24
N TYR A 157 10.14 -0.64 1.98
CA TYR A 157 11.52 -0.18 1.95
C TYR A 157 12.20 -0.50 0.60
N LEU A 158 11.89 -1.63 -0.02
CA LEU A 158 12.37 -1.95 -1.38
C LEU A 158 11.86 -0.95 -2.43
N ARG A 159 10.60 -0.50 -2.33
CA ARG A 159 10.08 0.60 -3.18
C ARG A 159 10.84 1.91 -2.96
N TYR A 160 11.18 2.22 -1.71
CA TYR A 160 12.08 3.33 -1.39
C TYR A 160 13.44 3.17 -2.07
N LEU A 161 14.06 1.99 -2.02
CA LEU A 161 15.34 1.72 -2.68
C LEU A 161 15.25 1.92 -4.20
N PHE A 162 14.17 1.46 -4.84
CA PHE A 162 13.93 1.71 -6.26
C PHE A 162 13.91 3.21 -6.57
N CYS A 163 13.17 4.00 -5.80
CA CYS A 163 13.14 5.45 -5.99
C CYS A 163 14.50 6.11 -5.73
N GLN A 164 15.19 5.72 -4.66
CA GLN A 164 16.51 6.27 -4.29
C GLN A 164 17.58 6.06 -5.38
N LYS A 165 17.50 4.96 -6.14
CA LYS A 165 18.38 4.73 -7.30
C LYS A 165 18.16 5.76 -8.42
N ASN A 166 16.95 6.28 -8.54
CA ASN A 166 16.51 7.11 -9.66
C ASN A 166 16.47 8.62 -9.33
N ILE A 167 16.33 8.97 -8.05
CA ILE A 167 16.34 10.33 -7.51
C ILE A 167 16.95 10.35 -6.10
N ASP A 168 17.63 11.46 -5.78
CA ASP A 168 18.10 11.72 -4.42
C ASP A 168 16.93 12.16 -3.52
N LEU A 169 16.36 11.23 -2.75
CA LEU A 169 15.21 11.51 -1.87
C LEU A 169 15.53 12.48 -0.74
N SER A 170 16.81 12.74 -0.43
CA SER A 170 17.17 13.78 0.53
C SER A 170 16.83 15.20 0.05
N LYS A 171 16.64 15.37 -1.26
CA LYS A 171 16.26 16.65 -1.89
C LYS A 171 14.76 16.76 -2.16
N VAL A 172 14.00 15.68 -1.99
CA VAL A 172 12.54 15.65 -2.16
C VAL A 172 11.90 16.24 -0.90
N LYS A 173 11.17 17.36 -1.04
CA LYS A 173 10.49 18.04 0.06
C LYS A 173 9.02 17.65 0.14
N VAL A 174 8.36 17.51 -1.01
CA VAL A 174 6.91 17.26 -1.08
C VAL A 174 6.61 16.04 -1.95
N ILE A 175 5.96 15.05 -1.35
CA ILE A 175 5.38 13.89 -2.03
C ILE A 175 3.87 14.01 -2.05
N ALA A 176 3.24 13.84 -3.21
CA ALA A 176 1.81 13.57 -3.29
C ALA A 176 1.59 12.09 -3.62
N GLU A 177 0.81 11.39 -2.79
CA GLU A 177 0.49 9.98 -2.96
C GLU A 177 -1.02 9.83 -3.19
N LEU A 178 -1.40 9.21 -4.30
CA LEU A 178 -2.79 8.80 -4.57
C LEU A 178 -2.93 7.30 -4.30
N GLY A 179 -3.92 6.91 -3.49
CA GLY A 179 -4.07 5.53 -3.04
C GLY A 179 -3.04 5.17 -1.97
N SER A 180 -2.98 5.95 -0.89
CA SER A 180 -2.07 5.75 0.25
C SER A 180 -2.29 4.43 1.02
N GLY A 181 -3.46 3.79 0.83
CA GLY A 181 -3.80 2.52 1.47
C GLY A 181 -3.79 2.65 2.99
N ALA A 182 -2.95 1.86 3.66
CA ALA A 182 -2.81 1.91 5.11
C ALA A 182 -1.77 2.94 5.61
N GLY A 183 -1.12 3.69 4.71
CA GLY A 183 -0.09 4.68 5.08
C GLY A 183 1.28 4.09 5.42
N LYS A 184 1.51 2.79 5.16
CA LYS A 184 2.78 2.11 5.50
C LYS A 184 3.99 2.59 4.68
N GLN A 185 3.79 3.01 3.43
CA GLN A 185 4.88 3.62 2.65
C GLN A 185 5.32 4.96 3.28
N VAL A 186 4.35 5.75 3.74
CA VAL A 186 4.58 7.03 4.44
C VAL A 186 5.32 6.81 5.74
N GLU A 187 5.00 5.78 6.53
CA GLU A 187 5.77 5.43 7.72
C GLU A 187 7.27 5.26 7.41
N VAL A 188 7.60 4.47 6.38
CA VAL A 188 9.00 4.24 5.99
C VAL A 188 9.66 5.57 5.58
N LEU A 189 9.04 6.32 4.66
CA LEU A 189 9.62 7.55 4.15
C LEU A 189 9.73 8.64 5.22
N LYS A 190 8.74 8.80 6.08
CA LYS A 190 8.72 9.79 7.17
C LYS A 190 9.78 9.48 8.23
N LYS A 191 9.97 8.20 8.60
CA LYS A 191 11.04 7.81 9.54
C LYS A 191 12.43 8.04 8.95
N LEU A 192 12.61 7.82 7.64
CA LEU A 192 13.86 8.09 6.95
C LEU A 192 14.08 9.58 6.69
N TYR A 193 13.03 10.36 6.42
CA TYR A 193 13.06 11.78 6.05
C TYR A 193 12.01 12.58 6.84
N PRO A 194 12.29 12.93 8.12
CA PRO A 194 11.30 13.55 9.00
C PRO A 194 10.75 14.89 8.52
N ASP A 195 11.52 15.65 7.72
CA ASP A 195 11.13 16.95 7.18
C ASP A 195 10.25 16.86 5.93
N MET A 196 10.09 15.67 5.34
CA MET A 196 9.33 15.46 4.11
C MET A 196 7.83 15.69 4.37
N ILE A 197 7.19 16.42 3.46
CA ILE A 197 5.76 16.71 3.48
C ILE A 197 5.04 15.66 2.61
N PHE A 198 3.96 15.11 3.14
CA PHE A 198 3.14 14.11 2.48
C PHE A 198 1.74 14.65 2.23
N LEU A 199 1.29 14.60 0.98
CA LEU A 199 -0.06 14.96 0.55
C LEU A 199 -0.76 13.66 0.14
N LEU A 200 -1.58 13.10 1.01
CA LEU A 200 -2.19 11.78 0.83
C LEU A 200 -3.62 11.93 0.35
N PHE A 201 -3.94 11.26 -0.76
CA PHE A 201 -5.25 11.28 -1.39
C PHE A 201 -5.80 9.87 -1.48
N ASP A 202 -6.99 9.64 -0.94
CA ASP A 202 -7.58 8.31 -0.96
C ASP A 202 -9.11 8.35 -0.87
N ILE A 203 -9.74 7.20 -1.11
CA ILE A 203 -11.16 7.00 -0.88
C ILE A 203 -11.43 6.89 0.64
N PRO A 204 -12.62 7.27 1.12
CA PRO A 204 -12.91 7.41 2.55
C PRO A 204 -12.54 6.22 3.45
N PRO A 205 -12.85 4.94 3.09
CA PRO A 205 -12.54 3.83 3.98
C PRO A 205 -11.02 3.63 4.17
N GLN A 206 -10.25 3.72 3.09
CA GLN A 206 -8.79 3.59 3.15
C GLN A 206 -8.15 4.81 3.82
N LEU A 207 -8.63 6.02 3.49
CA LEU A 207 -8.18 7.26 4.11
C LEU A 207 -8.36 7.23 5.64
N TYR A 208 -9.48 6.67 6.12
CA TYR A 208 -9.74 6.49 7.55
C TYR A 208 -8.70 5.57 8.21
N VAL A 209 -8.36 4.44 7.57
CA VAL A 209 -7.33 3.51 8.09
C VAL A 209 -5.96 4.19 8.13
N SER A 210 -5.56 4.81 7.02
CA SER A 210 -4.29 5.54 6.88
C SER A 210 -4.16 6.66 7.91
N GLN A 211 -5.19 7.51 8.04
CA GLN A 211 -5.21 8.62 8.99
C GLN A 211 -5.13 8.12 10.42
N THR A 212 -5.90 7.09 10.79
CA THR A 212 -5.87 6.54 12.15
C THR A 212 -4.49 5.96 12.49
N TYR A 213 -3.91 5.20 11.56
CA TYR A 213 -2.60 4.60 11.73
C TYR A 213 -1.50 5.65 11.90
N LEU A 214 -1.41 6.61 10.97
CA LEU A 214 -0.36 7.63 10.96
C LEU A 214 -0.56 8.70 12.04
N SER A 215 -1.79 8.99 12.47
CA SER A 215 -2.04 9.88 13.62
C SER A 215 -1.58 9.25 14.93
N THR A 216 -1.70 7.92 15.06
CA THR A 216 -1.18 7.20 16.23
C THR A 216 0.36 7.19 16.23
N LEU A 217 0.97 7.08 15.04
CA LEU A 217 2.42 7.01 14.89
C LEU A 217 3.12 8.39 14.95
N PHE A 218 2.48 9.44 14.41
CA PHE A 218 3.03 10.79 14.30
C PHE A 218 1.99 11.86 14.73
N PRO A 219 1.59 11.88 16.01
CA PRO A 219 0.45 12.68 16.48
C PRO A 219 0.58 14.19 16.22
N ASN A 220 1.80 14.71 16.17
CA ASN A 220 2.05 16.15 15.97
C ASN A 220 2.19 16.55 14.49
N ASP A 221 2.29 15.59 13.57
CA ASP A 221 2.62 15.85 12.17
C ASP A 221 1.40 15.73 11.25
N VAL A 222 0.33 15.08 11.71
CA VAL A 222 -0.87 14.88 10.90
C VAL A 222 -1.73 16.13 10.82
N VAL A 223 -2.16 16.46 9.61
CA VAL A 223 -3.27 17.38 9.33
C VAL A 223 -4.44 16.51 8.84
N PRO A 224 -5.45 16.26 9.70
CA PRO A 224 -6.50 15.30 9.42
C PRO A 224 -7.44 15.79 8.31
N PHE A 225 -8.18 14.85 7.70
CA PHE A 225 -9.17 15.13 6.66
C PHE A 225 -10.16 16.26 7.03
N GLN A 226 -10.58 16.31 8.30
CA GLN A 226 -11.51 17.32 8.79
C GLN A 226 -10.98 18.74 8.56
N ASP A 227 -9.68 18.94 8.74
CA ASP A 227 -9.02 20.23 8.62
C ASP A 227 -8.70 20.57 7.15
N THR A 228 -8.55 19.55 6.31
CA THR A 228 -8.26 19.73 4.87
C THR A 228 -9.52 19.86 4.00
N LEU A 229 -10.70 19.58 4.55
CA LEU A 229 -11.97 19.58 3.80
C LEU A 229 -12.22 20.94 3.10
N SER A 230 -12.10 22.02 3.86
CA SER A 230 -12.25 23.41 3.39
C SER A 230 -10.93 24.04 2.94
N MET A 231 -9.84 23.28 2.88
CA MET A 231 -8.52 23.81 2.51
C MET A 231 -8.43 24.00 0.99
N ASP A 232 -8.12 25.22 0.58
CA ASP A 232 -7.94 25.58 -0.84
C ASP A 232 -6.48 25.83 -1.21
N ASN A 233 -5.60 25.92 -0.21
CA ASN A 233 -4.16 26.09 -0.38
C ASN A 233 -3.39 25.34 0.70
N ILE A 234 -2.27 24.73 0.32
CA ILE A 234 -1.42 23.94 1.22
C ILE A 234 -0.23 24.78 1.68
N ASP A 235 -0.04 24.87 2.99
CA ASP A 235 1.14 25.50 3.59
C ASP A 235 2.35 24.54 3.53
N LEU A 236 3.13 24.66 2.46
CA LEU A 236 4.35 23.88 2.24
C LEU A 236 5.57 24.40 3.03
N ALA A 237 5.43 25.47 3.81
CA ALA A 237 6.48 25.94 4.71
C ALA A 237 6.56 25.07 5.98
N LYS A 238 5.45 24.45 6.37
CA LYS A 238 5.38 23.51 7.50
C LYS A 238 5.94 22.15 7.12
N LYS A 239 7.26 22.00 7.31
CA LYS A 239 7.99 20.75 7.09
C LYS A 239 7.40 19.58 7.89
N GLY A 240 7.57 18.37 7.36
CA GLY A 240 7.20 17.14 8.03
C GLY A 240 5.70 16.85 8.13
N LYS A 241 4.82 17.72 7.63
CA LYS A 241 3.37 17.51 7.78
C LYS A 241 2.84 16.40 6.87
N ILE A 242 1.85 15.67 7.37
CA ILE A 242 1.14 14.60 6.67
C ILE A 242 -0.32 15.04 6.52
N TYR A 243 -0.67 15.50 5.33
CA TYR A 243 -2.01 15.99 5.00
C TYR A 243 -2.87 14.87 4.41
N PHE A 244 -4.08 14.71 4.92
CA PHE A 244 -5.05 13.75 4.41
C PHE A 244 -6.13 14.45 3.62
N PHE A 245 -6.33 14.09 2.36
CA PHE A 245 -7.35 14.64 1.48
C PHE A 245 -8.25 13.52 0.96
N GLY A 246 -9.55 13.81 0.83
CA GLY A 246 -10.39 12.98 -0.03
C GLY A 246 -9.85 13.02 -1.46
N ASN A 247 -9.89 11.91 -2.18
CA ASN A 247 -9.34 11.83 -3.53
C ASN A 247 -9.96 12.84 -4.52
N TRP A 248 -11.18 13.32 -4.27
CA TRP A 248 -11.81 14.40 -5.04
C TRP A 248 -11.17 15.79 -4.85
N LYS A 249 -10.36 15.99 -3.81
CA LYS A 249 -9.57 17.21 -3.62
C LYS A 249 -8.25 17.19 -4.38
N PHE A 250 -7.92 16.13 -5.13
CA PHE A 250 -6.70 16.02 -5.93
C PHE A 250 -6.42 17.24 -6.85
N PRO A 251 -7.43 17.95 -7.42
CA PRO A 251 -7.22 19.20 -8.15
C PRO A 251 -6.49 20.30 -7.40
N ILE A 252 -6.41 20.27 -6.07
CA ILE A 252 -5.62 21.24 -5.28
C ILE A 252 -4.16 21.28 -5.75
N LEU A 253 -3.63 20.14 -6.24
CA LEU A 253 -2.27 20.04 -6.75
C LEU A 253 -2.02 20.90 -7.99
N LYS A 254 -3.04 21.36 -8.71
CA LYS A 254 -2.86 22.28 -9.85
C LYS A 254 -2.17 23.59 -9.44
N ASN A 255 -2.35 24.00 -8.18
CA ASN A 255 -1.80 25.24 -7.63
C ASN A 255 -0.44 25.04 -6.93
N HIS A 256 0.07 23.81 -6.90
CA HIS A 256 1.28 23.47 -6.16
C HIS A 256 2.28 22.72 -7.03
N LYS A 257 3.57 22.96 -6.80
CA LYS A 257 4.64 22.14 -7.38
C LYS A 257 5.07 21.12 -6.35
N ILE A 258 5.00 19.85 -6.72
CA ILE A 258 5.45 18.73 -5.90
C ILE A 258 6.71 18.12 -6.50
N ASP A 259 7.56 17.57 -5.65
CA ASP A 259 8.82 17.00 -6.12
C ASP A 259 8.63 15.60 -6.69
N LEU A 260 7.80 14.78 -6.05
CA LEU A 260 7.54 13.41 -6.47
C LEU A 260 6.04 13.09 -6.35
N PHE A 261 5.44 12.63 -7.44
CA PHE A 261 4.14 11.96 -7.39
C PHE A 261 4.33 10.45 -7.22
N TRP A 262 3.53 9.85 -6.34
CA TRP A 262 3.62 8.44 -5.97
C TRP A 262 2.27 7.76 -6.17
N ASN A 263 2.25 6.64 -6.90
CA ASN A 263 1.07 5.77 -6.98
C ASN A 263 1.51 4.31 -7.05
N ALA A 264 1.07 3.46 -6.12
CA ALA A 264 1.49 2.07 -6.04
C ALA A 264 0.29 1.15 -5.85
N ALA A 265 0.07 0.22 -6.79
CA ALA A 265 -1.04 -0.72 -6.83
C ALA A 265 -2.41 -0.02 -6.70
N SER A 266 -2.60 1.08 -7.43
CA SER A 266 -3.81 1.91 -7.31
C SER A 266 -4.40 2.25 -8.68
N PHE A 267 -3.65 2.88 -9.60
CA PHE A 267 -4.16 3.16 -10.95
C PHE A 267 -4.57 1.93 -11.75
N GLN A 268 -3.91 0.78 -11.53
CA GLN A 268 -4.33 -0.49 -12.12
C GLN A 268 -5.78 -0.90 -11.76
N GLU A 269 -6.39 -0.27 -10.76
CA GLU A 269 -7.73 -0.56 -10.23
C GLU A 269 -8.76 0.48 -10.67
N MET A 270 -8.40 1.33 -11.63
CA MET A 270 -9.21 2.40 -12.20
C MET A 270 -9.25 2.28 -13.72
N GLU A 271 -10.36 2.71 -14.33
CA GLU A 271 -10.46 2.80 -15.79
C GLU A 271 -9.54 3.88 -16.38
N PRO A 272 -9.09 3.74 -17.64
CA PRO A 272 -8.10 4.64 -18.23
C PRO A 272 -8.46 6.12 -18.28
N ASP A 273 -9.75 6.45 -18.44
CA ASP A 273 -10.24 7.84 -18.44
C ASP A 273 -10.13 8.49 -17.06
N VAL A 274 -10.39 7.74 -15.99
CA VAL A 274 -10.18 8.18 -14.61
C VAL A 274 -8.69 8.40 -14.35
N VAL A 275 -7.83 7.47 -14.77
CA VAL A 275 -6.37 7.60 -14.65
C VAL A 275 -5.86 8.80 -15.45
N SER A 276 -6.36 9.00 -16.67
CA SER A 276 -6.04 10.15 -17.52
C SER A 276 -6.34 11.48 -16.81
N ASN A 277 -7.50 11.59 -16.15
CA ASN A 277 -7.85 12.77 -15.37
C ASN A 277 -6.81 13.07 -14.26
N TYR A 278 -6.43 12.08 -13.46
CA TYR A 278 -5.40 12.27 -12.43
C TYR A 278 -4.04 12.62 -13.02
N LEU A 279 -3.60 11.91 -14.07
CA LEU A 279 -2.32 12.14 -14.72
C LEU A 279 -2.24 13.51 -15.40
N SER A 280 -3.35 14.06 -15.90
CA SER A 280 -3.40 15.44 -16.41
C SER A 280 -2.98 16.46 -15.34
N ILE A 281 -3.37 16.24 -14.09
CA ILE A 281 -2.99 17.09 -12.95
C ILE A 281 -1.51 16.87 -12.60
N VAL A 282 -1.05 15.63 -12.58
CA VAL A 282 0.37 15.27 -12.36
C VAL A 282 1.28 15.93 -13.39
N ASN A 283 0.88 15.99 -14.66
CA ASN A 283 1.60 16.69 -15.73
C ASN A 283 1.78 18.18 -15.47
N MET A 284 0.91 18.82 -14.69
CA MET A 284 1.03 20.22 -14.33
C MET A 284 1.83 20.44 -13.05
N SER A 285 1.82 19.49 -12.11
CA SER A 285 2.28 19.71 -10.74
C SER A 285 3.61 19.03 -10.37
N ALA A 286 3.91 17.83 -10.89
CA ALA A 286 5.00 17.00 -10.37
C ALA A 286 6.33 17.13 -11.11
N LYS A 287 7.48 17.08 -10.44
CA LYS A 287 8.80 17.03 -11.11
C LYS A 287 9.19 15.63 -11.55
N THR A 288 8.88 14.62 -10.73
CA THR A 288 9.08 13.20 -11.04
C THR A 288 7.87 12.37 -10.66
N VAL A 289 7.77 11.17 -11.22
CA VAL A 289 6.68 10.24 -10.98
C VAL A 289 7.25 8.85 -10.69
N PHE A 290 6.74 8.21 -9.64
CA PHE A 290 6.92 6.79 -9.37
C PHE A 290 5.57 6.07 -9.52
N LEU A 291 5.53 5.04 -10.37
CA LEU A 291 4.38 4.14 -10.46
C LEU A 291 4.82 2.70 -10.20
N GLN A 292 4.15 2.01 -9.28
CA GLN A 292 4.21 0.56 -9.18
C GLN A 292 2.86 -0.02 -9.60
N GLN A 293 2.78 -0.77 -10.70
CA GLN A 293 1.50 -1.26 -11.23
C GLN A 293 1.65 -2.64 -11.88
N ARG A 294 0.51 -3.31 -12.11
CA ARG A 294 0.36 -4.34 -13.13
C ARG A 294 0.31 -3.67 -14.50
N MET A 295 1.46 -3.60 -15.16
CA MET A 295 1.65 -2.86 -16.41
C MET A 295 0.87 -3.44 -17.60
N GLU A 296 0.51 -4.73 -17.53
CA GLU A 296 -0.34 -5.42 -18.49
C GLU A 296 -1.84 -5.22 -18.22
N GLY A 297 -2.19 -4.55 -17.12
CA GLY A 297 -3.57 -4.37 -16.67
C GLY A 297 -4.01 -5.34 -15.57
N LYS A 298 -5.12 -4.97 -14.92
CA LYS A 298 -5.79 -5.77 -13.88
C LYS A 298 -6.93 -6.60 -14.48
N GLU A 299 -7.43 -7.58 -13.72
CA GLU A 299 -8.59 -8.37 -14.13
C GLU A 299 -9.81 -7.50 -14.47
N THR A 300 -10.43 -7.80 -15.61
CA THR A 300 -11.60 -7.08 -16.12
C THR A 300 -12.90 -7.77 -15.71
N ALA A 301 -13.90 -7.00 -15.33
CA ALA A 301 -15.25 -7.49 -15.05
C ALA A 301 -15.98 -7.81 -16.36
N SER A 302 -16.80 -8.87 -16.37
CA SER A 302 -17.59 -9.22 -17.55
C SER A 302 -18.74 -8.22 -17.80
N LYS A 303 -19.23 -7.59 -16.72
CA LYS A 303 -20.21 -6.51 -16.73
C LYS A 303 -20.09 -5.63 -15.48
N LYS A 304 -20.70 -4.44 -15.53
CA LYS A 304 -20.78 -3.53 -14.39
C LYS A 304 -21.44 -4.20 -13.18
N GLY A 305 -20.83 -4.02 -12.01
CA GLY A 305 -21.27 -4.65 -10.76
C GLY A 305 -20.61 -5.99 -10.45
N GLU A 306 -19.74 -6.51 -11.33
CA GLU A 306 -18.93 -7.71 -11.07
C GLU A 306 -17.48 -7.37 -10.72
N HIS A 307 -16.76 -8.33 -10.15
CA HIS A 307 -15.38 -8.16 -9.73
C HIS A 307 -14.45 -7.87 -10.92
N GLY A 308 -13.63 -6.82 -10.78
CA GLY A 308 -12.68 -6.36 -11.78
C GLY A 308 -12.89 -4.90 -12.19
N VAL A 309 -12.01 -4.38 -13.04
CA VAL A 309 -12.18 -3.07 -13.70
C VAL A 309 -13.00 -3.24 -14.98
N LEU A 310 -13.68 -2.19 -15.47
CA LEU A 310 -14.42 -2.30 -16.74
C LEU A 310 -13.50 -2.27 -17.96
N LYS A 311 -12.43 -1.49 -17.89
CA LYS A 311 -11.35 -1.45 -18.87
C LYS A 311 -10.03 -1.43 -18.11
N ALA A 312 -9.10 -2.29 -18.50
CA ALA A 312 -7.79 -2.35 -17.88
C ALA A 312 -6.93 -1.16 -18.30
N THR A 313 -6.29 -0.52 -17.32
CA THR A 313 -5.24 0.50 -17.56
C THR A 313 -3.89 -0.17 -17.69
N THR A 314 -3.14 0.18 -18.73
CA THR A 314 -1.89 -0.45 -19.14
C THR A 314 -0.71 0.53 -19.19
N LEU A 315 0.48 0.01 -19.48
CA LEU A 315 1.68 0.83 -19.68
C LEU A 315 1.53 1.87 -20.80
N GLU A 316 0.83 1.54 -21.89
CA GLU A 316 0.62 2.48 -22.98
C GLU A 316 -0.26 3.65 -22.55
N ASP A 317 -1.33 3.38 -21.78
CA ASP A 317 -2.14 4.45 -21.19
C ASP A 317 -1.27 5.38 -20.31
N TYR A 318 -0.34 4.84 -19.51
CA TYR A 318 0.58 5.66 -18.72
C TYR A 318 1.53 6.49 -19.58
N LYS A 319 2.09 5.92 -20.67
CA LYS A 319 3.00 6.65 -21.59
C LYS A 319 2.29 7.79 -22.31
N GLU A 320 1.08 7.54 -22.81
CA GLU A 320 0.25 8.54 -23.49
C GLU A 320 -0.10 9.69 -22.54
N ASN A 321 -0.51 9.34 -21.31
CA ASN A 321 -0.94 10.34 -20.35
C ASN A 321 0.22 11.07 -19.67
N LEU A 322 1.38 10.45 -19.43
CA LEU A 322 2.58 11.13 -18.90
C LEU A 322 3.40 11.81 -20.00
N SER A 323 2.75 12.52 -20.91
CA SER A 323 3.36 13.12 -22.11
C SER A 323 4.48 14.12 -21.82
N ASN A 324 4.45 14.81 -20.66
CA ASN A 324 5.51 15.72 -20.21
C ASN A 324 6.68 15.01 -19.50
N PHE A 325 6.66 13.68 -19.41
CA PHE A 325 7.70 12.90 -18.75
C PHE A 325 8.32 11.89 -19.72
N LYS A 326 9.54 11.47 -19.37
CA LYS A 326 10.25 10.36 -19.99
C LYS A 326 10.30 9.21 -18.99
N LEU A 327 9.96 8.00 -19.43
CA LEU A 327 10.21 6.77 -18.69
C LEU A 327 11.73 6.56 -18.61
N VAL A 328 12.28 6.56 -17.40
CA VAL A 328 13.72 6.45 -17.15
C VAL A 328 14.11 5.04 -16.78
N GLN A 329 13.29 4.38 -15.97
CA GLN A 329 13.52 3.03 -15.48
C GLN A 329 12.20 2.30 -15.35
N ILE A 330 12.19 1.02 -15.71
CA ILE A 330 11.13 0.07 -15.37
C ILE A 330 11.78 -1.27 -15.04
N GLU A 331 11.44 -1.86 -13.89
CA GLU A 331 11.91 -3.18 -13.47
C GLU A 331 10.80 -3.92 -12.71
N ASP A 332 10.90 -5.24 -12.62
CA ASP A 332 9.93 -5.99 -11.81
C ASP A 332 10.02 -5.56 -10.34
N SER A 333 8.86 -5.36 -9.71
CA SER A 333 8.81 -4.96 -8.31
C SER A 333 9.41 -6.05 -7.43
N LEU A 334 10.07 -5.65 -6.34
CA LEU A 334 10.69 -6.59 -5.40
C LEU A 334 9.90 -6.72 -4.11
N THR A 335 9.89 -7.93 -3.56
CA THR A 335 9.56 -8.27 -2.18
C THR A 335 10.83 -8.75 -1.44
N ALA A 336 10.71 -8.96 -0.14
CA ALA A 336 11.77 -9.58 0.65
C ALA A 336 12.18 -10.95 0.10
N PHE A 337 11.25 -11.70 -0.50
CA PHE A 337 11.47 -13.04 -1.07
C PHE A 337 12.07 -13.04 -2.49
N GLY A 338 12.04 -11.92 -3.21
CA GLY A 338 12.40 -11.87 -4.62
C GLY A 338 11.40 -11.05 -5.42
N THR A 339 11.20 -11.37 -6.70
CA THR A 339 10.31 -10.63 -7.58
C THR A 339 8.83 -10.79 -7.21
N LEU A 340 8.10 -9.69 -7.13
CA LEU A 340 6.65 -9.66 -7.01
C LEU A 340 6.03 -9.94 -8.39
N LYS A 341 5.43 -11.11 -8.54
CA LYS A 341 4.88 -11.54 -9.84
C LYS A 341 3.80 -10.57 -10.35
N GLY A 342 3.97 -10.11 -11.59
CA GLY A 342 2.99 -9.31 -12.32
C GLY A 342 2.99 -7.82 -11.98
N TYR A 343 3.88 -7.34 -11.11
CA TYR A 343 4.03 -5.93 -10.78
C TYR A 343 5.38 -5.40 -11.26
N SER A 344 5.39 -4.17 -11.76
CA SER A 344 6.61 -3.46 -12.13
C SER A 344 6.68 -2.09 -11.46
N ASP A 345 7.88 -1.72 -11.04
CA ASP A 345 8.24 -0.40 -10.56
C ASP A 345 8.74 0.44 -11.74
N SER A 346 8.20 1.64 -11.91
CA SER A 346 8.60 2.57 -12.98
C SER A 346 8.89 3.96 -12.43
N PHE A 347 9.91 4.60 -12.99
CA PHE A 347 10.32 5.95 -12.63
C PHE A 347 10.34 6.85 -13.85
N TRP A 348 9.75 8.04 -13.71
CA TRP A 348 9.61 9.00 -14.79
C TRP A 348 10.16 10.36 -14.38
N LYS A 349 10.89 11.01 -15.30
CA LYS A 349 11.43 12.36 -15.10
C LYS A 349 10.79 13.31 -16.11
N ARG A 350 10.43 14.51 -15.65
CA ARG A 350 9.91 15.56 -16.52
C ARG A 350 10.93 15.88 -17.63
N LYS A 351 10.43 16.06 -18.86
CA LYS A 351 11.23 16.38 -20.05
C LYS A 351 11.86 17.78 -19.96
#